data_AF-A0A365XSE7-F1
#
_entry.id   AF-A0A365XSE7-F1
#
_cell.length_a   1.000
_cell.length_b   1.000
_cell.length_c   1.000
_cell.angle_alpha   90.00
_cell.angle_beta   90.00
_cell.angle_gamma   90.00
#
_symmetry.space_group_name_H-M   'P 1'
#
loop_
_entity.id
_entity.type
_entity.pdbx_description
1 polymer ?
#
loop_
_entity_poly.entity_id
_entity_poly.type
_entity_poly.pdbx_seq_one_letter_code
_entity_poly.pdbx_strand_id
1 'polypeptide(L)'
;MSKQEKDSLISLLFQADTEDQRYRSGMQEVQSKYGGDSPEMKTLLRKMTVADSINLIKISSILDHYGWLGPAAIGSQGNATLFMVIQHSDIKAQEKYLPMMRDAVQKGNAKARSLALLEDRVALHHGQRQLYGSQVIWNMKTNKYQLAPLEDPDNVDTRRLTAGLPPLKEYLSVFGLEWNVEQFKKEAAANEADFFKRTPGTPH
;
A
#
# COMPACT_ATOMS: atom_id res chain seq x y z
N MET A 1 -15.42 -23.53 10.16
CA MET A 1 -16.27 -22.59 9.42
C MET A 1 -17.16 -23.38 8.47
N SER A 2 -18.46 -23.17 8.56
CA SER A 2 -19.46 -23.75 7.67
C SER A 2 -19.39 -23.15 6.26
N LYS A 3 -20.02 -23.80 5.28
CA LYS A 3 -20.10 -23.27 3.91
C LYS A 3 -20.83 -21.91 3.88
N GLN A 4 -21.93 -21.78 4.61
CA GLN A 4 -22.73 -20.54 4.64
C GLN A 4 -21.95 -19.35 5.22
N GLU A 5 -21.20 -19.57 6.29
CA GLU A 5 -20.31 -18.54 6.86
C GLU A 5 -19.23 -18.13 5.85
N LYS A 6 -18.60 -19.11 5.19
CA LYS A 6 -17.60 -18.85 4.15
C LYS A 6 -18.17 -18.01 3.00
N ASP A 7 -19.35 -18.36 2.50
CA ASP A 7 -20.01 -17.64 1.40
C ASP A 7 -20.36 -16.20 1.81
N SER A 8 -20.75 -16.00 3.08
CA SER A 8 -21.04 -14.68 3.64
C SER A 8 -19.77 -13.81 3.78
N LEU A 9 -18.65 -14.40 4.21
CA LEU A 9 -17.36 -13.70 4.25
C LEU A 9 -16.89 -13.30 2.85
N ILE A 10 -16.99 -14.19 1.87
CA ILE A 10 -16.61 -13.91 0.48
C ILE A 10 -17.46 -12.76 -0.08
N SER A 11 -18.78 -12.77 0.16
CA SER A 11 -19.67 -11.68 -0.25
C SER A 11 -19.30 -10.35 0.37
N LEU A 12 -19.00 -10.32 1.67
CA LEU A 12 -18.56 -9.11 2.38
C LEU A 12 -17.23 -8.58 1.83
N LEU A 13 -16.27 -9.47 1.57
CA LEU A 13 -14.98 -9.11 0.96
C LEU A 13 -15.17 -8.53 -0.44
N PHE A 14 -16.00 -9.15 -1.27
CA PHE A 14 -16.30 -8.62 -2.61
C PHE A 14 -16.92 -7.22 -2.56
N GLN A 15 -17.82 -6.96 -1.60
CA GLN A 15 -18.38 -5.62 -1.40
C GLN A 15 -17.32 -4.62 -0.94
N ALA A 16 -16.45 -5.00 -0.02
CA ALA A 16 -15.36 -4.13 0.45
C ALA A 16 -14.40 -3.77 -0.70
N ASP A 17 -14.03 -4.74 -1.53
CA ASP A 17 -13.22 -4.56 -2.73
C ASP A 17 -13.87 -3.57 -3.71
N THR A 18 -15.17 -3.75 -3.97
CA THR A 18 -15.93 -2.89 -4.87
C THR A 18 -15.92 -1.45 -4.38
N GLU A 19 -16.21 -1.21 -3.09
CA GLU A 19 -16.23 0.14 -2.53
C GLU A 19 -14.83 0.76 -2.41
N ASP A 20 -13.79 -0.05 -2.14
CA ASP A 20 -12.39 0.41 -2.13
C ASP A 20 -11.96 0.91 -3.52
N GLN A 21 -12.31 0.19 -4.59
CA GLN A 21 -11.89 0.53 -5.95
C GLN A 21 -12.77 1.60 -6.61
N ARG A 22 -14.04 1.70 -6.22
CA ARG A 22 -15.05 2.58 -6.85
C ARG A 22 -14.60 4.04 -6.96
N TYR A 23 -14.05 4.60 -5.89
CA TYR A 23 -13.66 6.02 -5.87
C TYR A 23 -12.27 6.25 -6.45
N ARG A 24 -11.39 5.23 -6.38
CA ARG A 24 -10.02 5.28 -6.89
C ARG A 24 -9.97 5.24 -8.41
N SER A 25 -10.82 4.43 -9.05
CA SER A 25 -10.85 4.29 -10.51
C SER A 25 -11.19 5.59 -11.26
N GLY A 26 -11.98 6.48 -10.64
CA GLY A 26 -12.34 7.78 -11.20
C GLY A 26 -11.32 8.91 -10.96
N MET A 27 -10.29 8.69 -10.13
CA MET A 27 -9.38 9.76 -9.73
C MET A 27 -8.60 10.32 -10.92
N GLN A 28 -8.11 9.47 -11.82
CA GLN A 28 -7.32 9.92 -12.97
C GLN A 28 -8.14 10.82 -13.91
N GLU A 29 -9.40 10.46 -14.17
CA GLU A 29 -10.30 11.26 -15.00
C GLU A 29 -10.60 12.61 -14.35
N VAL A 30 -10.93 12.61 -13.05
CA VAL A 30 -11.21 13.84 -12.31
C VAL A 30 -9.98 14.75 -12.27
N GLN A 31 -8.80 14.18 -11.99
CA GLN A 31 -7.53 14.89 -12.01
C GLN A 31 -7.27 15.53 -13.38
N SER A 32 -7.46 14.78 -14.47
CA SER A 32 -7.19 15.27 -15.83
C SER A 32 -8.15 16.38 -16.25
N LYS A 33 -9.41 16.34 -15.80
CA LYS A 33 -10.46 17.26 -16.24
C LYS A 33 -10.59 18.50 -15.38
N TYR A 34 -10.38 18.37 -14.06
CA TYR A 34 -10.65 19.43 -13.09
C TYR A 34 -9.40 19.85 -12.29
N GLY A 35 -8.32 19.05 -12.30
CA GLY A 35 -7.13 19.26 -11.49
C GLY A 35 -7.23 18.63 -10.09
N GLY A 36 -6.09 18.46 -9.43
CA GLY A 36 -6.01 17.75 -8.14
C GLY A 36 -6.54 18.51 -6.94
N ASP A 37 -6.52 19.84 -6.99
CA ASP A 37 -7.03 20.70 -5.91
C ASP A 37 -8.50 21.10 -6.09
N SER A 38 -9.17 20.53 -7.10
CA SER A 38 -10.53 20.90 -7.48
C SER A 38 -11.57 20.49 -6.43
N PRO A 39 -12.75 21.15 -6.38
CA PRO A 39 -13.87 20.71 -5.55
C PRO A 39 -14.33 19.28 -5.83
N GLU A 40 -14.26 18.82 -7.08
CA GLU A 40 -14.59 17.46 -7.52
C GLU A 40 -13.61 16.45 -6.91
N MET A 41 -12.30 16.71 -7.00
CA MET A 41 -11.29 15.86 -6.39
C MET A 41 -11.46 15.81 -4.87
N LYS A 42 -11.66 16.94 -4.21
CA LYS A 42 -11.93 17.01 -2.76
C LYS A 42 -13.18 16.21 -2.37
N THR A 43 -14.24 16.27 -3.17
CA THR A 43 -15.47 15.51 -2.94
C THR A 43 -15.23 14.01 -3.11
N LEU A 44 -14.48 13.62 -4.13
CA LEU A 44 -14.12 12.22 -4.39
C LEU A 44 -13.27 11.65 -3.26
N LEU A 45 -12.25 12.37 -2.81
CA LEU A 45 -11.38 11.99 -1.69
C LEU A 45 -12.18 11.82 -0.39
N ARG A 46 -13.13 12.70 -0.09
CA ARG A 46 -14.01 12.55 1.09
C ARG A 46 -14.82 11.26 1.04
N LYS A 47 -15.39 10.92 -0.13
CA LYS A 47 -16.15 9.67 -0.31
C LYS A 47 -15.25 8.45 -0.13
N MET A 48 -14.03 8.51 -0.69
CA MET A 48 -13.02 7.47 -0.53
C MET A 48 -12.65 7.26 0.94
N THR A 49 -12.35 8.33 1.70
CA THR A 49 -12.02 8.23 3.13
C THR A 49 -13.16 7.60 3.95
N VAL A 50 -14.42 7.95 3.65
CA VAL A 50 -15.59 7.33 4.32
C VAL A 50 -15.68 5.85 3.98
N ALA A 51 -15.52 5.47 2.72
CA ALA A 51 -15.55 4.07 2.28
C ALA A 51 -14.41 3.26 2.93
N ASP A 52 -13.19 3.80 2.95
CA ASP A 52 -12.04 3.17 3.58
C ASP A 52 -12.28 2.92 5.08
N SER A 53 -12.87 3.89 5.78
CA SER A 53 -13.22 3.75 7.21
C SER A 53 -14.25 2.65 7.45
N ILE A 54 -15.29 2.57 6.61
CA ILE A 54 -16.32 1.52 6.69
C ILE A 54 -15.72 0.15 6.38
N ASN A 55 -14.88 0.06 5.35
CA ASN A 55 -14.21 -1.16 4.96
C ASN A 55 -13.26 -1.64 6.06
N LEU A 56 -12.51 -0.73 6.68
CA LEU A 56 -11.62 -1.07 7.79
C LEU A 56 -12.37 -1.70 8.96
N ILE A 57 -13.56 -1.20 9.32
CA ILE A 57 -14.40 -1.81 10.37
C ILE A 57 -14.76 -3.26 10.01
N LYS A 58 -15.23 -3.48 8.78
CA LYS A 58 -15.62 -4.81 8.29
C LYS A 58 -14.43 -5.79 8.28
N ILE A 59 -13.30 -5.36 7.71
CA ILE A 59 -12.10 -6.20 7.60
C ILE A 59 -11.46 -6.43 8.96
N SER A 60 -11.46 -5.44 9.84
CA SER A 60 -10.98 -5.61 11.21
C SER A 60 -11.77 -6.69 11.96
N SER A 61 -13.10 -6.70 11.83
CA SER A 61 -13.93 -7.75 12.43
C SER A 61 -13.56 -9.15 11.93
N ILE A 62 -13.26 -9.29 10.62
CA ILE A 62 -12.82 -10.57 10.05
C ILE A 62 -11.44 -10.96 10.59
N LEU A 63 -10.46 -10.05 10.56
CA LEU A 63 -9.09 -10.33 10.99
C LEU A 63 -9.02 -10.61 12.49
N ASP A 64 -9.75 -9.87 13.31
CA ASP A 64 -9.77 -10.04 14.77
C ASP A 64 -10.43 -11.36 15.18
N HIS A 65 -11.41 -11.85 14.41
CA HIS A 65 -12.12 -13.09 14.72
C HIS A 65 -11.47 -14.34 14.11
N TYR A 66 -11.04 -14.27 12.85
CA TYR A 66 -10.58 -15.43 12.08
C TYR A 66 -9.06 -15.44 11.82
N GLY A 67 -8.37 -14.34 12.12
CA GLY A 67 -7.02 -14.11 11.62
C GLY A 67 -6.98 -13.90 10.11
N TRP A 68 -5.79 -14.06 9.53
CA TRP A 68 -5.60 -13.89 8.09
C TRP A 68 -6.01 -15.15 7.31
N LEU A 69 -7.24 -15.16 6.81
CA LEU A 69 -7.76 -16.25 6.01
C LEU A 69 -7.03 -16.36 4.66
N GLY A 70 -6.54 -17.58 4.36
CA GLY A 70 -5.86 -17.88 3.10
C GLY A 70 -6.79 -17.98 1.89
N PRO A 71 -6.23 -17.97 0.67
CA PRO A 71 -7.02 -18.05 -0.57
C PRO A 71 -7.86 -19.33 -0.70
N ALA A 72 -7.46 -20.43 -0.05
CA ALA A 72 -8.29 -21.64 0.01
C ALA A 72 -9.62 -21.42 0.76
N ALA A 73 -9.63 -20.52 1.75
CA ALA A 73 -10.80 -20.18 2.54
C ALA A 73 -11.67 -19.12 1.87
N ILE A 74 -11.08 -18.07 1.29
CA ILE A 74 -11.82 -16.88 0.83
C ILE A 74 -11.57 -16.48 -0.63
N GLY A 75 -10.87 -17.33 -1.38
CA GLY A 75 -10.46 -17.04 -2.75
C GLY A 75 -9.32 -16.04 -2.84
N SER A 76 -8.68 -15.98 -4.01
CA SER A 76 -7.57 -15.07 -4.27
C SER A 76 -7.98 -13.59 -4.18
N GLN A 77 -9.20 -13.27 -4.63
CA GLN A 77 -9.72 -11.90 -4.55
C GLN A 77 -9.95 -11.50 -3.09
N GLY A 78 -10.65 -12.32 -2.30
CA GLY A 78 -10.89 -12.01 -0.89
C GLY A 78 -9.60 -11.81 -0.10
N ASN A 79 -8.58 -12.64 -0.35
CA ASN A 79 -7.27 -12.48 0.28
C ASN A 79 -6.56 -11.18 -0.14
N ALA A 80 -6.69 -10.78 -1.42
CA ALA A 80 -6.18 -9.50 -1.89
C ALA A 80 -6.94 -8.33 -1.25
N THR A 81 -8.26 -8.43 -1.07
CA THR A 81 -9.08 -7.40 -0.41
C THR A 81 -8.68 -7.20 1.05
N LEU A 82 -8.41 -8.27 1.81
CA LEU A 82 -7.87 -8.15 3.18
C LEU A 82 -6.63 -7.24 3.19
N PHE A 83 -5.68 -7.52 2.29
CA PHE A 83 -4.48 -6.71 2.15
C PHE A 83 -4.78 -5.27 1.74
N MET A 84 -5.56 -5.05 0.68
CA MET A 84 -5.80 -3.71 0.13
C MET A 84 -6.45 -2.77 1.15
N VAL A 85 -7.44 -3.27 1.90
CA VAL A 85 -8.10 -2.46 2.94
C VAL A 85 -7.11 -2.09 4.05
N ILE A 86 -6.24 -3.02 4.48
CA ILE A 86 -5.20 -2.69 5.47
C ILE A 86 -4.15 -1.75 4.89
N GLN A 87 -3.69 -1.97 3.66
CA GLN A 87 -2.73 -1.11 2.96
C GLN A 87 -3.21 0.35 2.87
N HIS A 88 -4.52 0.55 2.68
CA HIS A 88 -5.14 1.88 2.57
C HIS A 88 -5.59 2.47 3.92
N SER A 89 -5.57 1.69 4.99
CA SER A 89 -5.99 2.14 6.31
C SER A 89 -4.99 3.11 6.96
N ASP A 90 -5.36 3.68 8.10
CA ASP A 90 -4.44 4.49 8.89
C ASP A 90 -3.27 3.66 9.45
N ILE A 91 -2.24 4.36 9.93
CA ILE A 91 -1.04 3.68 10.44
C ILE A 91 -1.35 2.74 11.61
N LYS A 92 -2.31 3.06 12.47
CA LYS A 92 -2.62 2.24 13.65
C LYS A 92 -3.15 0.87 13.23
N ALA A 93 -4.00 0.84 12.22
CA ALA A 93 -4.49 -0.40 11.64
C ALA A 93 -3.38 -1.17 10.91
N GLN A 94 -2.54 -0.48 10.13
CA GLN A 94 -1.39 -1.11 9.46
C GLN A 94 -0.45 -1.79 10.47
N GLU A 95 -0.04 -1.08 11.51
CA GLU A 95 0.80 -1.60 12.60
C GLU A 95 0.14 -2.79 13.30
N LYS A 96 -1.16 -2.69 13.62
CA LYS A 96 -1.91 -3.75 14.31
C LYS A 96 -1.88 -5.07 13.53
N TYR A 97 -2.10 -5.03 12.21
CA TYR A 97 -2.23 -6.24 11.41
C TYR A 97 -0.95 -6.69 10.71
N LEU A 98 0.10 -5.87 10.69
CA LEU A 98 1.38 -6.22 10.07
C LEU A 98 1.99 -7.52 10.65
N PRO A 99 2.08 -7.74 11.98
CA PRO A 99 2.56 -9.01 12.53
C PRO A 99 1.73 -10.22 12.09
N MET A 100 0.40 -10.06 11.99
CA MET A 100 -0.50 -11.11 11.51
C MET A 100 -0.24 -11.43 10.04
N MET A 101 0.01 -10.41 9.21
CA MET A 101 0.33 -10.60 7.79
C MET A 101 1.69 -11.30 7.60
N ARG A 102 2.70 -10.98 8.43
CA ARG A 102 3.99 -11.69 8.42
C ARG A 102 3.81 -13.19 8.65
N ASP A 103 3.06 -13.55 9.68
CA ASP A 103 2.71 -14.96 9.98
C ASP A 103 1.90 -15.60 8.84
N ALA A 104 0.96 -14.87 8.25
CA ALA A 104 0.17 -15.34 7.11
C ALA A 104 1.03 -15.65 5.89
N VAL A 105 2.03 -14.83 5.57
CA VAL A 105 2.98 -15.11 4.48
C VAL A 105 3.80 -16.36 4.77
N GLN A 106 4.31 -16.53 6.00
CA GLN A 106 5.06 -17.73 6.39
C GLN A 106 4.22 -19.00 6.23
N LYS A 107 2.90 -18.91 6.48
CA LYS A 107 1.94 -20.00 6.32
C LYS A 107 1.41 -20.18 4.89
N GLY A 108 1.84 -19.35 3.93
CA GLY A 108 1.33 -19.37 2.55
C GLY A 108 -0.10 -18.84 2.39
N ASN A 109 -0.63 -18.16 3.41
CA ASN A 109 -1.98 -17.58 3.42
C ASN A 109 -2.02 -16.14 2.90
N ALA A 110 -0.87 -15.48 2.70
CA ALA A 110 -0.78 -14.15 2.09
C ALA A 110 0.39 -14.10 1.10
N LYS A 111 0.34 -13.15 0.16
CA LYS A 111 1.42 -12.97 -0.83
C LYS A 111 2.57 -12.15 -0.24
N ALA A 112 3.80 -12.63 -0.37
CA ALA A 112 5.00 -11.92 0.09
C ALA A 112 5.12 -10.50 -0.52
N ARG A 113 4.78 -10.33 -1.80
CA ARG A 113 4.74 -9.01 -2.46
C ARG A 113 3.81 -8.02 -1.77
N SER A 114 2.69 -8.48 -1.23
CA SER A 114 1.74 -7.62 -0.52
C SER A 114 2.31 -7.22 0.84
N LEU A 115 2.97 -8.14 1.54
CA LEU A 115 3.67 -7.83 2.79
C LEU A 115 4.77 -6.79 2.56
N ALA A 116 5.57 -6.93 1.51
CA ALA A 116 6.64 -5.97 1.17
C ALA A 116 6.13 -4.53 1.03
N LEU A 117 4.95 -4.35 0.43
CA LEU A 117 4.30 -3.03 0.29
C LEU A 117 3.85 -2.43 1.64
N LEU A 118 3.36 -3.28 2.55
CA LEU A 118 2.93 -2.84 3.88
C LEU A 118 4.12 -2.52 4.78
N GLU A 119 5.17 -3.36 4.74
CA GLU A 119 6.42 -3.14 5.47
C GLU A 119 7.05 -1.79 5.11
N ASP A 120 7.20 -1.52 3.82
CA ASP A 120 7.77 -0.25 3.34
C ASP A 120 6.97 0.96 3.81
N ARG A 121 5.63 0.85 3.80
CA ARG A 121 4.73 1.94 4.23
C ARG A 121 4.85 2.22 5.72
N VAL A 122 4.85 1.17 6.54
CA VAL A 122 5.00 1.28 8.00
C VAL A 122 6.40 1.79 8.35
N ALA A 123 7.45 1.29 7.70
CA ALA A 123 8.82 1.76 7.90
C ALA A 123 8.95 3.28 7.67
N LEU A 124 8.48 3.77 6.51
CA LEU A 124 8.52 5.20 6.20
C LEU A 124 7.72 6.05 7.19
N HIS A 125 6.57 5.56 7.67
CA HIS A 125 5.80 6.27 8.68
C HIS A 125 6.59 6.46 9.99
N HIS A 126 7.43 5.50 10.34
CA HIS A 126 8.29 5.55 11.53
C HIS A 126 9.63 6.26 11.32
N GLY A 127 9.81 6.98 10.22
CA GLY A 127 11.08 7.65 9.94
C GLY A 127 12.19 6.68 9.50
N GLN A 128 11.85 5.44 9.18
CA GLN A 128 12.78 4.42 8.70
C GLN A 128 12.77 4.38 7.17
N ARG A 129 13.84 3.84 6.60
CA ARG A 129 13.91 3.61 5.16
C ARG A 129 13.07 2.39 4.78
N GLN A 130 12.48 2.44 3.60
CA GLN A 130 11.78 1.31 3.03
C GLN A 130 12.77 0.22 2.62
N LEU A 131 12.36 -1.05 2.60
CA LEU A 131 13.24 -2.20 2.32
C LEU A 131 13.18 -2.64 0.85
N TYR A 132 12.03 -2.48 0.20
CA TYR A 132 11.77 -3.03 -1.14
C TYR A 132 11.65 -1.95 -2.21
N GLY A 133 11.53 -0.67 -1.85
CA GLY A 133 11.41 0.41 -2.82
C GLY A 133 10.02 0.50 -3.46
N SER A 134 8.97 0.14 -2.73
CA SER A 134 7.58 0.12 -3.21
C SER A 134 6.82 1.44 -3.06
N GLN A 135 7.39 2.42 -2.35
CA GLN A 135 6.78 3.72 -2.10
C GLN A 135 7.49 4.80 -2.92
N VAL A 136 6.79 5.25 -3.95
CA VAL A 136 7.15 6.40 -4.79
C VAL A 136 6.21 7.55 -4.42
N ILE A 137 6.78 8.72 -4.17
CA ILE A 137 6.02 9.91 -3.80
C ILE A 137 6.07 10.96 -4.89
N TRP A 138 5.08 11.85 -4.90
CA TRP A 138 5.13 13.05 -5.69
C TRP A 138 5.90 14.15 -4.95
N ASN A 139 6.98 14.65 -5.55
CA ASN A 139 7.73 15.76 -4.99
C ASN A 139 7.16 17.08 -5.52
N MET A 140 6.40 17.80 -4.67
CA MET A 140 5.81 19.10 -5.00
C MET A 140 6.82 20.18 -5.40
N LYS A 141 8.08 20.12 -4.92
CA LYS A 141 9.11 21.13 -5.23
C LYS A 141 9.66 20.95 -6.64
N THR A 142 9.88 19.69 -7.05
CA THR A 142 10.46 19.36 -8.36
C THR A 142 9.38 19.01 -9.39
N ASN A 143 8.13 18.87 -8.96
CA ASN A 143 6.98 18.47 -9.76
C ASN A 143 7.20 17.14 -10.51
N LYS A 144 7.84 16.18 -9.83
CA LYS A 144 8.21 14.86 -10.36
C LYS A 144 7.99 13.78 -9.31
N TYR A 145 7.79 12.55 -9.77
CA TYR A 145 7.87 11.39 -8.90
C TYR A 145 9.29 11.22 -8.35
N GLN A 146 9.40 10.64 -7.17
CA GLN A 146 10.66 10.33 -6.52
C GLN A 146 10.52 9.08 -5.66
N LEU A 147 11.52 8.21 -5.69
CA LEU A 147 11.59 7.07 -4.77
C LEU A 147 11.86 7.59 -3.34
N ALA A 148 11.01 7.21 -2.39
CA ALA A 148 11.21 7.53 -0.98
C ALA A 148 12.48 6.84 -0.43
N PRO A 149 13.02 7.25 0.73
CA PRO A 149 14.26 6.69 1.28
C PRO A 149 14.28 5.15 1.30
N LEU A 150 15.34 4.56 0.75
CA LEU A 150 15.49 3.12 0.52
C LEU A 150 16.71 2.59 1.29
N GLU A 151 16.48 1.51 2.03
CA GLU A 151 17.51 0.76 2.73
C GLU A 151 18.29 -0.09 1.73
N ASP A 152 19.61 -0.08 1.84
CA ASP A 152 20.54 -0.92 1.08
C ASP A 152 20.19 -1.04 -0.43
N PRO A 153 20.35 0.05 -1.21
CA PRO A 153 19.91 0.09 -2.61
C PRO A 153 20.70 -0.87 -3.52
N ASP A 154 21.84 -1.40 -3.07
CA ASP A 154 22.65 -2.38 -3.82
C ASP A 154 22.00 -3.76 -3.87
N ASN A 155 21.36 -4.19 -2.77
CA ASN A 155 20.76 -5.53 -2.68
C ASN A 155 19.22 -5.52 -2.73
N VAL A 156 18.62 -4.40 -3.13
CA VAL A 156 17.15 -4.26 -3.19
C VAL A 156 16.51 -5.29 -4.11
N ASP A 157 17.13 -5.58 -5.27
CA ASP A 157 16.56 -6.53 -6.23
C ASP A 157 16.63 -7.99 -5.74
N THR A 158 17.59 -8.33 -4.88
CA THR A 158 17.60 -9.63 -4.19
C THR A 158 16.38 -9.76 -3.28
N ARG A 159 16.08 -8.72 -2.47
CA ARG A 159 14.89 -8.70 -1.61
C ARG A 159 13.60 -8.74 -2.43
N ARG A 160 13.53 -7.95 -3.49
CA ARG A 160 12.36 -7.90 -4.39
C ARG A 160 12.10 -9.24 -5.06
N LEU A 161 13.14 -9.92 -5.54
CA LEU A 161 13.01 -11.27 -6.11
C LEU A 161 12.41 -12.26 -5.10
N THR A 162 12.93 -12.30 -3.87
CA THR A 162 12.41 -13.17 -2.81
C THR A 162 10.95 -12.85 -2.46
N ALA A 163 10.55 -11.58 -2.53
CA ALA A 163 9.16 -11.17 -2.30
C ALA A 163 8.24 -11.39 -3.53
N GLY A 164 8.77 -11.77 -4.69
CA GLY A 164 8.01 -11.89 -5.93
C GLY A 164 7.63 -10.54 -6.55
N LEU A 165 8.45 -9.52 -6.35
CA LEU A 165 8.36 -8.20 -6.97
C LEU A 165 9.28 -8.15 -8.21
N PRO A 166 8.90 -7.39 -9.26
CA PRO A 166 9.77 -7.15 -10.41
C PRO A 166 11.01 -6.33 -9.98
N PRO A 167 12.12 -6.34 -10.74
CA PRO A 167 13.26 -5.47 -10.48
C PRO A 167 12.87 -4.01 -10.25
N LEU A 168 13.56 -3.32 -9.36
CA LEU A 168 13.25 -1.94 -8.97
C LEU A 168 13.27 -1.01 -10.18
N LYS A 169 14.24 -1.20 -11.09
CA LYS A 169 14.33 -0.45 -12.33
C LYS A 169 13.06 -0.55 -13.19
N GLU A 170 12.51 -1.75 -13.35
CA GLU A 170 11.29 -1.96 -14.14
C GLU A 170 10.09 -1.29 -13.47
N TYR A 171 9.97 -1.45 -12.15
CA TYR A 171 8.91 -0.81 -11.38
C TYR A 171 8.95 0.73 -11.46
N LEU A 172 10.12 1.32 -11.30
CA LEU A 172 10.33 2.76 -11.35
C LEU A 172 10.07 3.35 -12.74
N SER A 173 10.29 2.58 -13.81
CA SER A 173 10.02 3.03 -15.18
C SER A 173 8.55 3.39 -15.42
N VAL A 174 7.60 2.77 -14.70
CA VAL A 174 6.17 3.07 -14.78
C VAL A 174 5.86 4.51 -14.32
N PHE A 175 6.71 5.06 -13.46
CA PHE A 175 6.63 6.44 -12.97
C PHE A 175 7.52 7.41 -13.77
N GLY A 176 8.14 6.94 -14.86
CA GLY A 176 9.10 7.70 -15.65
C GLY A 176 10.43 7.95 -14.93
N LEU A 177 10.79 7.09 -13.97
CA LEU A 177 12.03 7.21 -13.20
C LEU A 177 13.10 6.25 -13.71
N GLU A 178 14.29 6.79 -13.99
CA GLU A 178 15.47 5.99 -14.30
C GLU A 178 16.18 5.57 -13.01
N TRP A 179 16.40 4.26 -12.84
CA TRP A 179 17.11 3.74 -11.67
C TRP A 179 18.63 3.76 -11.89
N ASN A 180 19.34 4.48 -11.01
CA ASN A 180 20.79 4.48 -10.91
C ASN A 180 21.19 4.45 -9.43
N VAL A 181 21.73 3.32 -8.98
CA VAL A 181 22.10 3.09 -7.57
C VAL A 181 23.15 4.09 -7.06
N GLU A 182 24.14 4.42 -7.89
CA GLU A 182 25.22 5.36 -7.51
C GLU A 182 24.70 6.79 -7.40
N GLN A 183 23.78 7.19 -8.29
CA GLN A 183 23.11 8.48 -8.19
C GLN A 183 22.23 8.54 -6.94
N PHE A 184 21.44 7.49 -6.68
CA PHE A 184 20.58 7.42 -5.51
C PHE A 184 21.37 7.56 -4.20
N LYS A 185 22.51 6.86 -4.07
CA LYS A 185 23.38 6.98 -2.89
C LYS A 185 23.93 8.39 -2.69
N LYS A 186 24.31 9.09 -3.77
CA LYS A 186 24.78 10.48 -3.69
C LYS A 186 23.71 11.45 -3.19
N GLU A 187 22.45 11.17 -3.53
CA GLU A 187 21.30 12.01 -3.18
C GLU A 187 20.59 11.56 -1.89
N ALA A 188 20.92 10.38 -1.35
CA ALA A 188 20.17 9.73 -0.27
C ALA A 188 19.98 10.64 0.96
N ALA A 189 21.05 11.28 1.44
CA ALA A 189 20.97 12.16 2.61
C ALA A 189 20.07 13.38 2.37
N ALA A 190 20.09 13.96 1.16
CA ALA A 190 19.25 15.08 0.79
C ALA A 190 17.78 14.65 0.62
N ASN A 191 17.55 13.49 0.00
CA ASN A 191 16.24 12.87 -0.14
C ASN A 191 15.60 12.59 1.23
N GLU A 192 16.34 11.92 2.13
CA GLU A 192 15.90 11.64 3.50
C GLU A 192 15.56 12.90 4.28
N ALA A 193 16.43 13.90 4.22
CA ALA A 193 16.19 15.17 4.88
C ALA A 193 14.94 15.87 4.32
N ASP A 194 14.72 15.85 3.00
CA ASP A 194 13.52 16.45 2.41
C ASP A 194 12.24 15.66 2.71
N PHE A 195 12.34 14.33 2.76
CA PHE A 195 11.22 13.42 3.02
C PHE A 195 10.75 13.52 4.47
N PHE A 196 11.64 13.31 5.44
CA PHE A 196 11.27 13.24 6.87
C PHE A 196 11.11 14.60 7.56
N LYS A 197 11.58 15.70 6.96
CA LYS A 197 11.26 17.06 7.46
C LYS A 197 9.81 17.46 7.20
N ARG A 198 9.11 16.78 6.30
CA ARG A 198 7.66 16.97 6.09
C ARG A 198 6.95 16.31 7.28
N THR A 199 6.25 17.10 8.08
CA THR A 199 5.68 16.71 9.38
C THR A 199 4.91 15.38 9.33
N PRO A 200 5.04 14.49 10.33
CA PRO A 200 4.18 13.31 10.46
C PRO A 200 2.71 13.75 10.50
N GLY A 201 1.87 13.23 9.60
CA GLY A 201 0.42 13.50 9.57
C GLY A 201 -0.07 14.42 8.46
N THR A 202 0.82 14.93 7.59
CA THR A 202 0.37 15.52 6.32
C THR A 202 0.14 14.39 5.31
N PRO A 203 -1.07 14.21 4.73
CA PRO A 203 -1.29 13.24 3.66
C PRO A 203 -0.33 13.51 2.50
N HIS A 204 0.32 12.47 2.00
CA HIS A 204 1.05 12.49 0.73
C HIS A 204 0.08 12.34 -0.44
#